data_AF-A0A959C7F6-F1
#
_entry.id   AF-A0A959C7F6-F1
#
_cell.length_a   1.000
_cell.length_b   1.000
_cell.length_c   1.000
_cell.angle_alpha   90.00
_cell.angle_beta   90.00
_cell.angle_gamma   90.00
#
_symmetry.space_group_name_H-M   'P 1'
#
loop_
_entity.id
_entity.type
_entity.pdbx_description
1 polymer ?
#
loop_
_entity_poly.entity_id
_entity_poly.type
_entity_poly.pdbx_seq_one_letter_code
_entity_poly.pdbx_strand_id
1 'polypeptide(L)'
;SGISIRLVHLSDILPAEHAMLANKKAAIEAGVALAHGPLIVTTDADCIAPADWLRIIASRFEAGDLQLLTAPVALHREKNLLQRFQSLDLLGLMGITAAGMHLGFQRMANGANLAYTKEVFENVGGYAGNRSLSSGDDMFLVQKIARLHTSSVAFLKNPAAAVRTEAAADLRSFVQQRIRWGTKNAALPEWPVRLVLLAVFLFCWSIVINAVIAVPAAAAGNYLFLQLLGLQLLIKAVFDYLFLREMCLYFGRADLLRWFVPCFLMHTAYVALIGAASLVFRRYRWKGRRVG
;
A
#
# COMPACT_ATOMS: atom_id res chain seq x y z
N SER A 1 -0.21 30.81 -15.18
CA SER A 1 0.36 29.81 -16.11
C SER A 1 -0.49 28.56 -16.04
N GLY A 2 -1.12 28.17 -17.16
CA GLY A 2 -1.98 26.97 -17.19
C GLY A 2 -1.14 25.69 -17.22
N ILE A 3 -1.63 24.62 -16.59
CA ILE A 3 -1.06 23.28 -16.72
C ILE A 3 -1.36 22.82 -18.16
N SER A 4 -0.32 22.58 -18.96
CA SER A 4 -0.48 21.95 -20.28
C SER A 4 -0.68 20.45 -20.09
N ILE A 5 -1.81 19.92 -20.53
CA ILE A 5 -2.12 18.49 -20.48
C ILE A 5 -1.92 17.93 -21.88
N ARG A 6 -1.04 16.95 -22.01
CA ARG A 6 -0.82 16.19 -23.25
C ARG A 6 -1.25 14.75 -23.03
N LEU A 7 -2.28 14.33 -23.75
CA LEU A 7 -2.65 12.91 -23.82
C LEU A 7 -1.72 12.20 -24.79
N VAL A 8 -1.22 11.03 -24.38
CA VAL A 8 -0.32 10.20 -25.17
C VAL A 8 -0.92 8.80 -25.24
N HIS A 9 -1.24 8.34 -26.44
CA HIS A 9 -1.69 6.97 -26.65
C HIS A 9 -0.48 6.07 -26.88
N LEU A 10 -0.37 4.99 -26.10
CA LEU A 10 0.71 4.02 -26.26
C LEU A 10 0.74 3.37 -27.64
N SER A 11 -0.42 3.24 -28.30
CA SER A 11 -0.54 2.75 -29.68
C SER A 11 0.24 3.59 -30.69
N ASP A 12 0.46 4.87 -30.39
CA ASP A 12 1.09 5.81 -31.31
C ASP A 12 2.62 5.81 -31.17
N ILE A 13 3.13 5.17 -30.10
CA ILE A 13 4.56 5.16 -29.73
C ILE A 13 5.14 3.75 -29.78
N LEU A 14 4.36 2.74 -29.40
CA LEU A 14 4.80 1.36 -29.43
C LEU A 14 4.55 0.77 -30.82
N PRO A 15 5.54 0.10 -31.45
CA PRO A 15 5.32 -0.65 -32.67
C PRO A 15 4.20 -1.68 -32.48
N ALA A 16 3.40 -1.96 -33.52
CA ALA A 16 2.23 -2.85 -33.43
C ALA A 16 2.54 -4.25 -32.87
N GLU A 17 3.74 -4.76 -33.15
CA GLU A 17 4.32 -6.01 -32.62
C GLU A 17 4.53 -6.01 -31.09
N HIS A 18 4.60 -4.84 -30.45
CA HIS A 18 4.77 -4.66 -29.00
C HIS A 18 3.44 -4.34 -28.28
N ALA A 19 2.28 -4.44 -28.93
CA ALA A 19 0.97 -4.18 -28.32
C ALA A 19 0.69 -5.06 -27.07
N MET A 20 1.26 -6.27 -27.01
CA MET A 20 1.19 -7.16 -25.83
C MET A 20 1.97 -6.63 -24.61
N LEU A 21 2.87 -5.65 -24.80
CA LEU A 21 3.64 -4.98 -23.75
C LEU A 21 2.96 -3.70 -23.23
N ALA A 22 1.79 -3.32 -23.77
CA ALA A 22 1.01 -2.17 -23.30
C ALA A 22 0.48 -2.40 -21.86
N ASN A 23 1.32 -2.06 -20.90
CA ASN A 23 1.08 -2.17 -19.47
C ASN A 23 1.45 -0.86 -18.74
N LYS A 24 1.22 -0.81 -17.42
CA LYS A 24 1.50 0.39 -16.61
C LYS A 24 2.97 0.84 -16.74
N LYS A 25 3.92 -0.10 -16.75
CA LYS A 25 5.35 0.20 -16.87
C LYS A 25 5.70 0.84 -18.21
N ALA A 26 5.20 0.29 -19.32
CA ALA A 26 5.42 0.85 -20.65
C ALA A 26 4.86 2.27 -20.77
N ALA A 27 3.68 2.52 -20.18
CA ALA A 27 3.09 3.87 -20.12
C ALA A 27 4.00 4.85 -19.37
N ILE A 28 4.53 4.45 -18.22
CA ILE A 28 5.42 5.29 -17.42
C ILE A 28 6.74 5.52 -18.15
N GLU A 29 7.37 4.50 -18.74
CA GLU A 29 8.63 4.66 -19.49
C GLU A 29 8.47 5.63 -20.68
N ALA A 30 7.38 5.49 -21.45
CA ALA A 30 7.08 6.42 -22.54
C ALA A 30 6.83 7.84 -22.01
N GLY A 31 6.09 7.97 -20.90
CA GLY A 31 5.84 9.26 -20.25
C GLY A 31 7.11 9.94 -19.77
N VAL A 32 8.02 9.21 -19.12
CA VAL A 32 9.32 9.73 -18.65
C VAL A 32 10.22 10.13 -19.83
N ALA A 33 10.26 9.32 -20.89
CA ALA A 33 11.04 9.64 -22.08
C ALA A 33 10.59 10.96 -22.74
N LEU A 34 9.27 11.20 -22.80
CA LEU A 34 8.69 12.43 -23.34
C LEU A 34 8.71 13.62 -22.36
N ALA A 35 8.93 13.39 -21.07
CA ALA A 35 8.94 14.45 -20.07
C ALA A 35 10.21 15.32 -20.20
N HIS A 36 10.03 16.64 -20.16
CA HIS A 36 11.15 17.59 -20.21
C HIS A 36 11.61 18.05 -18.82
N GLY A 37 10.79 17.85 -17.79
CA GLY A 37 11.10 18.26 -16.42
C GLY A 37 12.09 17.30 -15.75
N PRO A 38 12.95 17.81 -14.83
CA PRO A 38 13.89 16.97 -14.08
C PRO A 38 13.21 16.13 -13.00
N LEU A 39 12.03 16.55 -12.53
CA LEU A 39 11.23 15.84 -11.53
C LEU A 39 10.04 15.17 -12.20
N ILE A 40 9.93 13.86 -12.01
CA ILE A 40 8.78 13.05 -12.44
C ILE A 40 7.89 12.85 -11.23
N VAL A 41 6.59 13.13 -11.38
CA VAL A 41 5.57 12.85 -10.36
C VAL A 41 4.48 12.01 -11.01
N THR A 42 4.13 10.88 -10.39
CA THR A 42 3.12 9.94 -10.88
C THR A 42 1.96 9.84 -9.91
N THR A 43 0.75 9.80 -10.46
CA THR A 43 -0.48 9.46 -9.74
C THR A 43 -1.37 8.58 -10.61
N ASP A 44 -2.22 7.77 -9.98
CA ASP A 44 -3.16 6.92 -10.72
C ASP A 44 -4.36 7.76 -11.20
N ALA A 45 -5.00 7.34 -12.30
CA ALA A 45 -6.08 8.11 -12.94
C ALA A 45 -7.36 8.24 -12.07
N ASP A 46 -7.49 7.40 -11.04
CA ASP A 46 -8.57 7.41 -10.05
C ASP A 46 -8.18 8.13 -8.75
N CYS A 47 -7.11 8.94 -8.79
CA CYS A 47 -6.65 9.76 -7.67
C CYS A 47 -6.97 11.25 -7.88
N ILE A 48 -7.32 11.91 -6.79
CA ILE A 48 -7.55 13.35 -6.71
C ILE A 48 -6.39 13.95 -5.92
N ALA A 49 -5.57 14.75 -6.58
CA ALA A 49 -4.47 15.49 -5.96
C ALA A 49 -4.98 16.82 -5.36
N PRO A 50 -4.49 17.22 -4.16
CA PRO A 50 -4.79 18.53 -3.59
C PRO A 50 -4.13 19.67 -4.40
N ALA A 51 -4.66 20.89 -4.29
CA ALA A 51 -4.20 22.04 -5.07
C ALA A 51 -2.69 22.31 -4.94
N ASP A 52 -2.14 22.12 -3.74
CA ASP A 52 -0.72 22.35 -3.42
C ASP A 52 0.17 21.12 -3.62
N TRP A 53 -0.36 20.02 -4.16
CA TRP A 53 0.33 18.74 -4.23
C TRP A 53 1.72 18.82 -4.87
N LEU A 54 1.81 19.34 -6.09
CA LEU A 54 3.08 19.46 -6.81
C LEU A 54 4.03 20.45 -6.14
N ARG A 55 3.50 21.54 -5.57
CA ARG A 55 4.28 22.55 -4.84
C ARG A 55 4.95 21.96 -3.60
N ILE A 56 4.20 21.21 -2.80
CA ILE A 56 4.71 20.55 -1.61
C ILE A 56 5.77 19.51 -2.00
N ILE A 57 5.50 18.68 -3.02
CA ILE A 57 6.47 17.69 -3.49
C ILE A 57 7.76 18.37 -3.98
N ALA A 58 7.65 19.35 -4.88
CA ALA A 58 8.80 20.06 -5.46
C ALA A 58 9.69 20.70 -4.38
N SER A 59 9.09 21.37 -3.38
CA SER A 59 9.84 21.99 -2.28
C SER A 59 10.74 21.03 -1.49
N ARG A 60 10.40 19.72 -1.48
CA ARG A 60 11.22 18.71 -0.82
C ARG A 60 12.44 18.35 -1.65
N PHE A 61 12.33 18.29 -2.97
CA PHE A 61 13.45 18.06 -3.86
C PHE A 61 14.39 19.28 -3.94
N GLU A 62 13.83 20.50 -3.88
CA GLU A 62 14.62 21.74 -3.84
C GLU A 62 15.44 21.88 -2.56
N ALA A 63 15.02 21.26 -1.45
CA ALA A 63 15.77 21.25 -0.18
C ALA A 63 17.06 20.39 -0.23
N GLY A 64 17.32 19.67 -1.32
CA GLY A 64 18.54 18.91 -1.56
C GLY A 64 18.45 17.41 -1.25
N ASP A 65 19.22 16.62 -1.99
CA ASP A 65 19.55 15.20 -1.79
C ASP A 65 18.46 14.14 -1.98
N LEU A 66 17.22 14.49 -2.33
CA LEU A 66 16.18 13.51 -2.62
C LEU A 66 16.22 13.04 -4.08
N GLN A 67 16.30 11.73 -4.27
CA GLN A 67 16.18 11.07 -5.58
C GLN A 67 14.80 10.45 -5.77
N LEU A 68 14.16 10.02 -4.66
CA LEU A 68 12.81 9.46 -4.69
C LEU A 68 12.03 9.83 -3.43
N LEU A 69 10.76 10.14 -3.64
CA LEU A 69 9.80 10.47 -2.61
C LEU A 69 8.52 9.69 -2.86
N THR A 70 8.05 8.94 -1.87
CA THR A 70 6.66 8.45 -1.86
C THR A 70 5.86 9.21 -0.83
N ALA A 71 4.58 9.40 -1.09
CA ALA A 71 3.74 10.31 -0.35
C ALA A 71 2.40 9.67 0.04
N PRO A 72 1.65 10.27 0.97
CA PRO A 72 0.50 9.62 1.58
C PRO A 72 -0.65 9.42 0.59
N VAL A 73 -1.43 8.37 0.81
CA VAL A 73 -2.69 8.13 0.09
C VAL A 73 -3.79 7.89 1.10
N ALA A 74 -4.93 8.54 0.91
CA ALA A 74 -6.09 8.38 1.78
C ALA A 74 -7.31 7.95 0.95
N LEU A 75 -8.16 7.13 1.55
CA LEU A 75 -9.48 6.86 0.97
C LEU A 75 -10.45 7.98 1.35
N HIS A 76 -11.49 8.16 0.55
CA HIS A 76 -12.58 9.10 0.82
C HIS A 76 -13.93 8.55 0.35
N ARG A 77 -15.02 9.27 0.70
CA ARG A 77 -16.40 8.98 0.29
C ARG A 77 -16.89 7.59 0.70
N GLU A 78 -16.54 7.17 1.90
CA GLU A 78 -16.91 5.86 2.44
C GLU A 78 -18.42 5.79 2.75
N LYS A 79 -19.12 4.91 2.04
CA LYS A 79 -20.58 4.74 2.14
C LYS A 79 -20.97 3.70 3.18
N ASN A 80 -20.23 2.60 3.26
CA ASN A 80 -20.55 1.44 4.09
C ASN A 80 -19.39 1.02 5.02
N LEU A 81 -19.65 0.04 5.91
CA LEU A 81 -18.67 -0.44 6.87
C LEU A 81 -17.40 -1.00 6.21
N LEU A 82 -17.54 -1.73 5.09
CA LEU A 82 -16.41 -2.28 4.35
C LEU A 82 -15.47 -1.17 3.85
N GLN A 83 -16.01 -0.07 3.33
CA GLN A 83 -15.20 1.05 2.85
C GLN A 83 -14.55 1.83 3.99
N ARG A 84 -15.22 1.95 5.15
CA ARG A 84 -14.63 2.54 6.37
C ARG A 84 -13.50 1.68 6.92
N PHE A 85 -13.68 0.36 6.92
CA PHE A 85 -12.63 -0.60 7.25
C PHE A 85 -11.43 -0.45 6.32
N GLN A 86 -11.64 -0.42 5.01
CA GLN A 86 -10.56 -0.20 4.03
C GLN A 86 -9.81 1.11 4.29
N SER A 87 -10.50 2.15 4.77
CA SER A 87 -9.91 3.45 5.06
C SER A 87 -9.01 3.37 6.29
N LEU A 88 -9.51 2.81 7.40
CA LEU A 88 -8.69 2.56 8.59
C LEU A 88 -7.47 1.69 8.29
N ASP A 89 -7.65 0.62 7.52
CA ASP A 89 -6.58 -0.28 7.08
C ASP A 89 -5.51 0.47 6.25
N LEU A 90 -5.94 1.31 5.30
CA LEU A 90 -5.00 2.12 4.51
C LEU A 90 -4.25 3.15 5.36
N LEU A 91 -4.92 3.83 6.30
CA LEU A 91 -4.25 4.80 7.18
C LEU A 91 -3.18 4.11 8.04
N GLY A 92 -3.48 2.93 8.57
CA GLY A 92 -2.51 2.11 9.30
C GLY A 92 -1.32 1.72 8.40
N LEU A 93 -1.59 1.28 7.16
CA LEU A 93 -0.55 0.92 6.20
C LEU A 93 0.34 2.12 5.81
N MET A 94 -0.23 3.32 5.68
CA MET A 94 0.55 4.55 5.45
C MET A 94 1.45 4.87 6.63
N GLY A 95 0.99 4.66 7.87
CA GLY A 95 1.80 4.79 9.07
C GLY A 95 2.99 3.83 9.10
N ILE A 96 2.75 2.55 8.82
CA ILE A 96 3.80 1.52 8.74
C ILE A 96 4.79 1.86 7.61
N THR A 97 4.29 2.32 6.45
CA THR A 97 5.13 2.71 5.31
C THR A 97 6.04 3.90 5.67
N ALA A 98 5.48 4.92 6.32
CA ALA A 98 6.24 6.08 6.76
C ALA A 98 7.32 5.72 7.79
N ALA A 99 6.96 4.93 8.81
CA ALA A 99 7.90 4.47 9.83
C ALA A 99 8.98 3.55 9.23
N GLY A 100 8.58 2.65 8.34
CA GLY A 100 9.46 1.72 7.65
C GLY A 100 10.54 2.40 6.82
N MET A 101 10.17 3.45 6.09
CA MET A 101 11.15 4.22 5.32
C MET A 101 12.01 5.10 6.22
N HIS A 102 11.44 5.74 7.23
CA HIS A 102 12.21 6.58 8.15
C HIS A 102 13.27 5.78 8.92
N LEU A 103 12.92 4.57 9.37
CA LEU A 103 13.81 3.67 10.12
C LEU A 103 14.65 2.76 9.21
N GLY A 104 14.49 2.87 7.88
CA GLY A 104 15.26 2.10 6.90
C GLY A 104 14.96 0.60 6.82
N PHE A 105 13.99 0.08 7.59
CA PHE A 105 13.68 -1.35 7.63
C PHE A 105 12.72 -1.81 6.53
N GLN A 106 12.00 -0.89 5.89
CA GLN A 106 11.03 -1.24 4.84
C GLN A 106 10.89 -0.14 3.80
N ARG A 107 10.95 -0.52 2.53
CA ARG A 107 10.90 0.40 1.38
C ARG A 107 9.68 0.09 0.52
N MET A 108 8.50 0.36 1.07
CA MET A 108 7.25 0.27 0.33
C MET A 108 7.02 1.54 -0.49
N ALA A 109 6.46 1.36 -1.68
CA ALA A 109 6.08 2.45 -2.56
C ALA A 109 4.56 2.52 -2.68
N ASN A 110 4.01 3.72 -2.72
CA ASN A 110 2.67 3.93 -3.20
C ASN A 110 2.70 4.54 -4.61
N GLY A 111 2.41 3.72 -5.62
CA GLY A 111 2.39 4.17 -7.02
C GLY A 111 1.40 5.29 -7.32
N ALA A 112 0.38 5.47 -6.49
CA ALA A 112 -0.58 6.55 -6.64
C ALA A 112 -0.02 7.92 -6.19
N ASN A 113 1.09 7.95 -5.44
CA ASN A 113 1.71 9.19 -4.99
C ASN A 113 3.23 8.98 -4.84
N LEU A 114 3.91 9.04 -5.99
CA LEU A 114 5.34 8.78 -6.11
C LEU A 114 5.98 9.88 -6.95
N ALA A 115 7.17 10.32 -6.54
CA ALA A 115 7.98 11.28 -7.25
C ALA A 115 9.44 10.84 -7.25
N TYR A 116 10.16 11.11 -8.33
CA TYR A 116 11.58 10.78 -8.47
C TYR A 116 12.25 11.66 -9.52
N THR A 117 13.56 11.81 -9.43
CA THR A 117 14.31 12.51 -10.48
C THR A 117 14.31 11.69 -11.77
N LYS A 118 14.20 12.35 -12.92
CA LYS A 118 14.30 11.69 -14.23
C LYS A 118 15.65 10.98 -14.36
N GLU A 119 16.71 11.63 -13.88
CA GLU A 119 18.07 11.12 -13.88
C GLU A 119 18.18 9.78 -13.12
N VAL A 120 17.64 9.67 -11.89
CA VAL A 120 17.76 8.41 -11.15
C VAL A 120 16.97 7.28 -11.83
N PHE A 121 15.83 7.60 -12.44
CA PHE A 121 15.05 6.62 -13.20
C PHE A 121 15.82 6.06 -14.39
N GLU A 122 16.50 6.94 -15.14
CA GLU A 122 17.33 6.56 -16.28
C GLU A 122 18.59 5.81 -15.85
N ASN A 123 19.27 6.25 -14.79
CA ASN A 123 20.47 5.61 -14.24
C ASN A 123 20.20 4.18 -13.77
N VAL A 124 19.02 3.93 -13.19
CA VAL A 124 18.61 2.58 -12.84
C VAL A 124 18.00 1.82 -14.02
N GLY A 125 17.96 2.36 -15.23
CA GLY A 125 17.38 1.69 -16.41
C GLY A 125 15.88 1.42 -16.30
N GLY A 126 15.14 2.28 -15.58
CA GLY A 126 13.69 2.21 -15.40
C GLY A 126 13.23 0.84 -14.90
N TYR A 127 12.29 0.22 -15.63
CA TYR A 127 11.74 -1.09 -15.29
C TYR A 127 12.46 -2.26 -15.98
N ALA A 128 13.64 -2.05 -16.58
CA ALA A 128 14.46 -3.13 -17.13
C ALA A 128 14.73 -4.23 -16.08
N GLY A 129 14.60 -5.49 -16.51
CA GLY A 129 14.68 -6.68 -15.65
C GLY A 129 13.34 -7.12 -15.04
N ASN A 130 12.33 -6.24 -14.98
CA ASN A 130 11.03 -6.53 -14.36
C ASN A 130 9.82 -6.26 -15.29
N ARG A 131 10.05 -6.06 -16.59
CA ARG A 131 9.01 -5.68 -17.57
C ARG A 131 7.90 -6.72 -17.74
N SER A 132 8.23 -8.02 -17.60
CA SER A 132 7.30 -9.14 -17.72
C SER A 132 6.43 -9.35 -16.47
N LEU A 133 6.84 -8.82 -15.31
CA LEU A 133 6.05 -8.88 -14.09
C LEU A 133 4.90 -7.87 -14.20
N SER A 134 3.67 -8.36 -14.17
CA SER A 134 2.45 -7.53 -14.32
C SER A 134 2.07 -6.74 -13.06
N SER A 135 2.84 -6.86 -11.97
CA SER A 135 2.64 -6.08 -10.77
C SER A 135 3.93 -5.88 -9.96
N GLY A 136 3.92 -4.87 -9.09
CA GLY A 136 5.05 -4.54 -8.20
C GLY A 136 5.91 -3.39 -8.71
N ASP A 137 5.52 -2.77 -9.83
CA ASP A 137 6.23 -1.75 -10.58
C ASP A 137 6.85 -0.68 -9.67
N ASP A 138 6.02 -0.03 -8.86
CA ASP A 138 6.44 1.08 -7.98
C ASP A 138 7.41 0.60 -6.88
N MET A 139 7.14 -0.57 -6.29
CA MET A 139 7.95 -1.12 -5.20
C MET A 139 9.32 -1.57 -5.69
N PHE A 140 9.40 -2.19 -6.88
CA PHE A 140 10.67 -2.59 -7.47
C PHE A 140 11.52 -1.38 -7.86
N LEU A 141 10.91 -0.32 -8.38
CA LEU A 141 11.62 0.93 -8.69
C LEU A 141 12.20 1.56 -7.41
N VAL A 142 11.38 1.68 -6.36
CA VAL A 142 11.84 2.17 -5.05
C VAL A 142 12.98 1.32 -4.50
N GLN A 143 12.86 -0.01 -4.54
CA GLN A 143 13.93 -0.89 -4.07
C GLN A 143 15.22 -0.75 -4.90
N LYS A 144 15.10 -0.61 -6.23
CA LYS A 144 16.25 -0.45 -7.12
C LYS A 144 17.01 0.85 -6.85
N ILE A 145 16.28 1.96 -6.74
CA ILE A 145 16.84 3.27 -6.41
C ILE A 145 17.43 3.26 -5.00
N ALA A 146 16.69 2.74 -4.03
CA ALA A 146 17.15 2.75 -2.65
C ALA A 146 18.38 1.86 -2.41
N ARG A 147 18.63 0.83 -3.22
CA ARG A 147 19.88 0.04 -3.15
C ARG A 147 21.11 0.87 -3.52
N LEU A 148 20.95 1.82 -4.44
CA LEU A 148 22.05 2.67 -4.92
C LEU A 148 22.15 3.98 -4.13
N HIS A 149 21.02 4.51 -3.65
CA HIS A 149 20.94 5.82 -3.01
C HIS A 149 20.08 5.78 -1.73
N THR A 150 20.49 4.99 -0.74
CA THR A 150 19.68 4.74 0.47
C THR A 150 19.23 6.03 1.19
N SER A 151 20.12 7.01 1.36
CA SER A 151 19.83 8.26 2.09
C SER A 151 18.94 9.25 1.32
N SER A 152 18.67 8.99 0.04
CA SER A 152 17.94 9.90 -0.86
C SER A 152 16.49 9.47 -1.13
N VAL A 153 16.03 8.43 -0.43
CA VAL A 153 14.69 7.87 -0.55
C VAL A 153 13.90 8.18 0.72
N ALA A 154 12.76 8.88 0.59
CA ALA A 154 11.99 9.32 1.75
C ALA A 154 10.47 9.15 1.59
N PHE A 155 9.79 9.17 2.74
CA PHE A 155 8.34 9.38 2.81
C PHE A 155 8.02 10.87 3.03
N LEU A 156 7.10 11.43 2.25
CA LEU A 156 6.56 12.76 2.49
C LEU A 156 5.57 12.73 3.66
N LYS A 157 6.05 13.03 4.87
CA LYS A 157 5.17 13.18 6.04
C LYS A 157 4.41 14.52 6.03
N ASN A 158 3.57 14.74 5.02
CA ASN A 158 2.65 15.88 4.96
C ASN A 158 1.23 15.45 4.49
N PRO A 159 0.20 15.52 5.35
CA PRO A 159 -1.15 15.11 4.98
C PRO A 159 -1.79 16.03 3.92
N ALA A 160 -1.31 17.27 3.77
CA ALA A 160 -1.75 18.19 2.72
C ALA A 160 -1.28 17.77 1.31
N ALA A 161 -0.33 16.83 1.21
CA ALA A 161 0.09 16.22 -0.05
C ALA A 161 -0.56 14.84 -0.28
N ALA A 162 -1.51 14.42 0.57
CA ALA A 162 -2.19 13.15 0.42
C ALA A 162 -3.13 13.19 -0.80
N VAL A 163 -2.87 12.33 -1.78
CA VAL A 163 -3.84 12.09 -2.85
C VAL A 163 -4.97 11.23 -2.33
N ARG A 164 -6.17 11.43 -2.89
CA ARG A 164 -7.38 10.75 -2.45
C ARG A 164 -7.90 9.82 -3.53
N THR A 165 -8.27 8.61 -3.16
CA THR A 165 -8.91 7.64 -4.07
C THR A 165 -10.09 6.95 -3.39
N GLU A 166 -10.94 6.28 -4.16
CA GLU A 166 -12.12 5.59 -3.61
C GLU A 166 -11.77 4.17 -3.17
N ALA A 167 -12.46 3.70 -2.13
CA ALA A 167 -12.35 2.32 -1.66
C ALA A 167 -12.92 1.33 -2.69
N ALA A 168 -12.47 0.07 -2.65
CA ALA A 168 -13.08 -0.98 -3.46
C ALA A 168 -14.59 -1.08 -3.14
N ALA A 169 -15.41 -1.16 -4.19
CA ALA A 169 -16.86 -1.07 -4.07
C ALA A 169 -17.48 -2.26 -3.31
N ASP A 170 -16.91 -3.45 -3.49
CA ASP A 170 -17.45 -4.71 -2.99
C ASP A 170 -16.36 -5.63 -2.39
N LEU A 171 -16.81 -6.65 -1.66
CA LEU A 171 -15.94 -7.59 -0.96
C LEU A 171 -15.05 -8.40 -1.92
N ARG A 172 -15.54 -8.76 -3.10
CA ARG A 172 -14.78 -9.56 -4.07
C ARG A 172 -13.62 -8.73 -4.63
N SER A 173 -13.89 -7.49 -5.01
CA SER A 173 -12.90 -6.52 -5.47
C SER A 173 -11.85 -6.24 -4.38
N PHE A 174 -12.29 -6.07 -3.13
CA PHE A 174 -11.41 -5.91 -1.98
C PHE A 174 -10.50 -7.13 -1.75
N VAL A 175 -11.05 -8.34 -1.71
CA VAL A 175 -10.29 -9.59 -1.49
C VAL A 175 -9.25 -9.80 -2.60
N GLN A 176 -9.62 -9.60 -3.86
CA GLN A 176 -8.67 -9.70 -4.97
C GLN A 176 -7.54 -8.67 -4.86
N GLN A 177 -7.86 -7.44 -4.47
CA GLN A 177 -6.85 -6.40 -4.24
C GLN A 177 -5.88 -6.81 -3.12
N ARG A 178 -6.38 -7.38 -2.02
CA ARG A 178 -5.55 -7.74 -0.87
C ARG A 178 -4.73 -9.02 -1.06
N ILE A 179 -5.24 -10.03 -1.77
CA ILE A 179 -4.43 -11.19 -2.18
C ILE A 179 -3.24 -10.73 -3.06
N ARG A 180 -3.48 -9.77 -3.97
CA ARG A 180 -2.41 -9.17 -4.78
C ARG A 180 -1.37 -8.42 -3.92
N TRP A 181 -1.78 -7.78 -2.83
CA TRP A 181 -0.84 -7.10 -1.93
C TRP A 181 -0.09 -8.11 -1.05
N GLY A 182 -0.77 -9.14 -0.54
CA GLY A 182 -0.16 -10.21 0.26
C GLY A 182 0.89 -11.01 -0.52
N THR A 183 0.61 -11.35 -1.78
CA THR A 183 1.58 -12.03 -2.67
C THR A 183 2.83 -11.19 -2.93
N LYS A 184 2.71 -9.86 -2.97
CA LYS A 184 3.87 -8.95 -3.05
C LYS A 184 4.66 -8.90 -1.75
N ASN A 185 3.99 -8.89 -0.61
CA ASN A 185 4.67 -8.86 0.69
C ASN A 185 5.54 -10.10 0.91
N ALA A 186 5.13 -11.27 0.42
CA ALA A 186 5.94 -12.49 0.45
C ALA A 186 7.26 -12.35 -0.34
N ALA A 187 7.35 -11.41 -1.28
CA ALA A 187 8.53 -11.15 -2.09
C ALA A 187 9.44 -10.03 -1.52
N LEU A 188 9.07 -9.37 -0.41
CA LEU A 188 9.90 -8.32 0.21
C LEU A 188 11.26 -8.88 0.64
N PRO A 189 12.41 -8.31 0.25
CA PRO A 189 13.72 -8.90 0.57
C PRO A 189 14.08 -8.84 2.06
N GLU A 190 13.46 -7.97 2.85
CA GLU A 190 13.85 -7.70 4.23
C GLU A 190 13.31 -8.77 5.21
N TRP A 191 14.19 -9.67 5.68
CA TRP A 191 13.82 -10.74 6.63
C TRP A 191 13.15 -10.25 7.93
N PRO A 192 13.60 -9.13 8.57
CA PRO A 192 12.93 -8.63 9.77
C PRO A 192 11.47 -8.27 9.53
N VAL A 193 11.14 -7.68 8.37
CA VAL A 193 9.76 -7.34 8.01
C VAL A 193 8.92 -8.61 7.84
N ARG A 194 9.47 -9.64 7.17
CA ARG A 194 8.79 -10.92 7.02
C ARG A 194 8.49 -11.57 8.37
N LEU A 195 9.42 -11.49 9.33
CA LEU A 195 9.24 -12.05 10.67
C LEU A 195 8.11 -11.33 11.42
N VAL A 196 8.05 -10.01 11.36
CA VAL A 196 6.96 -9.22 11.96
C VAL A 196 5.62 -9.57 11.32
N LEU A 197 5.56 -9.64 9.98
CA LEU A 197 4.34 -10.02 9.26
C LEU A 197 3.89 -11.44 9.64
N LEU A 198 4.83 -12.39 9.77
CA LEU A 198 4.54 -13.75 10.22
C LEU A 198 4.05 -13.78 11.66
N ALA A 199 4.66 -13.01 12.57
CA ALA A 199 4.23 -12.93 13.96
C ALA A 199 2.80 -12.37 14.09
N VAL A 200 2.48 -11.31 13.35
CA VAL A 200 1.12 -10.74 13.30
C VAL A 200 0.13 -11.75 12.72
N PHE A 201 0.51 -12.46 11.66
CA PHE A 201 -0.31 -13.51 11.04
C PHE A 201 -0.61 -14.65 12.01
N LEU A 202 0.41 -15.21 12.67
CA LEU A 202 0.27 -16.28 13.65
C LEU A 202 -0.52 -15.83 14.87
N PHE A 203 -0.31 -14.60 15.35
CA PHE A 203 -1.08 -14.03 16.44
C PHE A 203 -2.58 -13.93 16.08
N CYS A 204 -2.93 -13.43 14.89
CA CYS A 204 -4.32 -13.38 14.43
C CYS A 204 -4.93 -14.78 14.29
N TRP A 205 -4.17 -15.76 13.79
CA TRP A 205 -4.62 -17.16 13.77
C TRP A 205 -4.83 -17.75 15.16
N SER A 206 -3.99 -17.41 16.13
CA SER A 206 -4.16 -17.86 17.51
C SER A 206 -5.47 -17.34 18.12
N ILE A 207 -5.87 -16.10 17.79
CA ILE A 207 -7.18 -15.54 18.20
C ILE A 207 -8.32 -16.34 17.57
N VAL A 208 -8.23 -16.65 16.27
CA VAL A 208 -9.25 -17.45 15.56
C VAL A 208 -9.37 -18.85 16.16
N ILE A 209 -8.25 -19.52 16.43
CA ILE A 209 -8.22 -20.86 17.02
C ILE A 209 -8.83 -20.83 18.44
N ASN A 210 -8.42 -19.87 19.27
CA ASN A 210 -8.98 -19.71 20.60
C ASN A 210 -10.48 -19.43 20.57
N ALA A 211 -10.97 -18.64 19.60
CA ALA A 211 -12.40 -18.40 19.41
C ALA A 211 -13.18 -19.68 19.07
N VAL A 212 -12.63 -20.54 18.21
CA VAL A 212 -13.26 -21.82 17.85
C VAL A 212 -13.28 -22.81 19.03
N ILE A 213 -12.21 -22.87 19.82
CA ILE A 213 -12.08 -23.81 20.94
C ILE A 213 -12.82 -23.31 22.20
N ALA A 214 -12.96 -21.99 22.39
CA ALA A 214 -13.50 -21.40 23.62
C ALA A 214 -14.91 -21.90 23.97
N VAL A 215 -15.80 -22.04 22.99
CA VAL A 215 -17.19 -22.47 23.21
C VAL A 215 -17.27 -23.92 23.71
N PRO A 216 -16.72 -24.94 23.00
CA PRO A 216 -16.76 -26.32 23.49
C PRO A 216 -15.96 -26.52 24.78
N ALA A 217 -14.84 -25.81 24.95
CA ALA A 217 -14.06 -25.88 26.19
C ALA A 217 -14.84 -25.33 27.40
N ALA A 218 -15.51 -24.18 27.23
CA ALA A 218 -16.33 -23.59 28.29
C ALA A 218 -17.52 -24.50 28.65
N ALA A 219 -18.15 -25.15 27.66
CA ALA A 219 -19.22 -26.11 27.91
C ALA A 219 -18.74 -27.34 28.72
N ALA A 220 -17.46 -27.72 28.58
CA ALA A 220 -16.80 -28.74 29.38
C ALA A 220 -16.26 -28.22 30.74
N GLY A 221 -16.57 -26.97 31.11
CA GLY A 221 -16.12 -26.35 32.36
C GLY A 221 -14.70 -25.75 32.31
N ASN A 222 -14.02 -25.77 31.16
CA ASN A 222 -12.69 -25.20 30.98
C ASN A 222 -12.76 -23.82 30.32
N TYR A 223 -12.60 -22.76 31.12
CA TYR A 223 -12.68 -21.37 30.65
C TYR A 223 -11.34 -20.78 30.17
N LEU A 224 -10.25 -21.55 30.16
CA LEU A 224 -8.91 -21.06 29.80
C LEU A 224 -8.89 -20.40 28.42
N PHE A 225 -9.44 -21.05 27.40
CA PHE A 225 -9.46 -20.53 26.03
C PHE A 225 -10.30 -19.26 25.88
N LEU A 226 -11.37 -19.12 26.66
CA LEU A 226 -12.17 -17.90 26.70
C LEU A 226 -11.41 -16.74 27.36
N GLN A 227 -10.69 -17.02 28.45
CA GLN A 227 -9.83 -16.02 29.12
C GLN A 227 -8.69 -15.58 28.21
N LEU A 228 -8.02 -16.53 27.53
CA LEU A 228 -6.97 -16.23 26.55
C LEU A 228 -7.51 -15.40 25.38
N LEU A 229 -8.68 -15.76 24.84
CA LEU A 229 -9.33 -14.99 23.79
C LEU A 229 -9.60 -13.55 24.24
N GLY A 230 -10.18 -13.36 25.43
CA GLY A 230 -10.45 -12.04 25.99
C GLY A 230 -9.19 -11.20 26.17
N LEU A 231 -8.13 -11.80 26.73
CA LEU A 231 -6.84 -11.13 26.92
C LEU A 231 -6.19 -10.75 25.59
N GLN A 232 -6.17 -11.65 24.60
CA GLN A 232 -5.58 -11.39 23.29
C GLN A 232 -6.34 -10.28 22.55
N LEU A 233 -7.67 -10.32 22.56
CA LEU A 233 -8.50 -9.28 21.95
C LEU A 233 -8.29 -7.93 22.65
N LEU A 234 -8.19 -7.90 23.97
CA LEU A 234 -7.94 -6.68 24.72
C LEU A 234 -6.57 -6.08 24.38
N ILE A 235 -5.50 -6.89 24.47
CA ILE A 235 -4.14 -6.44 24.15
C ILE A 235 -4.10 -5.91 22.72
N LYS A 236 -4.62 -6.69 21.76
CA LYS A 236 -4.64 -6.29 20.37
C LYS A 236 -5.45 -5.01 20.16
N ALA A 237 -6.62 -4.89 20.78
CA ALA A 237 -7.48 -3.72 20.64
C ALA A 237 -6.80 -2.46 21.18
N VAL A 238 -6.09 -2.54 22.32
CA VAL A 238 -5.35 -1.40 22.88
C VAL A 238 -4.27 -0.92 21.91
N PHE A 239 -3.41 -1.82 21.43
CA PHE A 239 -2.32 -1.43 20.52
C PHE A 239 -2.84 -0.94 19.16
N ASP A 240 -3.81 -1.63 18.55
CA ASP A 240 -4.41 -1.21 17.29
C ASP A 240 -5.11 0.15 17.45
N TYR A 241 -5.81 0.39 18.57
CA TYR A 241 -6.51 1.65 18.82
C TYR A 241 -5.54 2.81 18.99
N LEU A 242 -4.49 2.64 19.82
CA LEU A 242 -3.47 3.67 20.03
C LEU A 242 -2.80 4.04 18.71
N PHE A 243 -2.40 3.05 17.92
CA PHE A 243 -1.78 3.29 16.61
C PHE A 243 -2.73 3.96 15.62
N LEU A 244 -3.95 3.43 15.44
CA LEU A 244 -4.93 3.98 14.51
C LEU A 244 -5.42 5.37 14.94
N ARG A 245 -5.48 5.67 16.23
CA ARG A 245 -5.79 7.01 16.74
C ARG A 245 -4.78 8.02 16.24
N GLU A 246 -3.49 7.75 16.39
CA GLU A 246 -2.43 8.64 15.90
C GLU A 246 -2.52 8.84 14.38
N MET A 247 -2.77 7.76 13.62
CA MET A 247 -2.93 7.86 12.16
C MET A 247 -4.19 8.65 11.78
N CYS A 248 -5.32 8.40 12.42
CA CYS A 248 -6.56 9.13 12.15
C CYS A 248 -6.42 10.62 12.46
N LEU A 249 -5.75 10.99 13.57
CA LEU A 249 -5.48 12.38 13.90
C LEU A 249 -4.57 13.03 12.87
N TYR A 250 -3.48 12.37 12.48
CA TYR A 250 -2.54 12.85 11.47
C TYR A 250 -3.21 13.12 10.11
N PHE A 251 -4.13 12.25 9.68
CA PHE A 251 -4.86 12.40 8.42
C PHE A 251 -6.13 13.25 8.52
N GLY A 252 -6.48 13.78 9.70
CA GLY A 252 -7.72 14.54 9.91
C GLY A 252 -8.99 13.68 9.75
N ARG A 253 -8.91 12.39 10.08
CA ARG A 253 -9.95 11.36 9.94
C ARG A 253 -10.38 10.74 11.27
N ALA A 254 -10.41 11.55 12.33
CA ALA A 254 -10.88 11.11 13.66
C ALA A 254 -12.33 10.57 13.62
N ASP A 255 -13.12 10.96 12.62
CA ASP A 255 -14.46 10.46 12.36
C ASP A 255 -14.53 8.93 12.13
N LEU A 256 -13.43 8.30 11.74
CA LEU A 256 -13.36 6.85 11.50
C LEU A 256 -13.21 6.05 12.81
N LEU A 257 -12.72 6.65 13.89
CA LEU A 257 -12.43 5.93 15.15
C LEU A 257 -13.69 5.37 15.81
N ARG A 258 -14.87 5.95 15.57
CA ARG A 258 -16.16 5.38 16.04
C ARG A 258 -16.46 4.00 15.45
N TRP A 259 -15.84 3.67 14.32
CA TRP A 259 -15.96 2.36 13.65
C TRP A 259 -14.85 1.40 14.04
N PHE A 260 -14.02 1.75 15.03
CA PHE A 260 -12.88 0.95 15.43
C PHE A 260 -13.27 -0.48 15.79
N VAL A 261 -14.24 -0.68 16.70
CA VAL A 261 -14.63 -2.01 17.18
C VAL A 261 -15.02 -2.97 16.05
N PRO A 262 -15.97 -2.65 15.15
CA PRO A 262 -16.29 -3.55 14.05
C PRO A 262 -15.14 -3.72 13.07
N CYS A 263 -14.37 -2.66 12.78
CA CYS A 263 -13.24 -2.73 11.86
C CYS A 263 -12.06 -3.55 12.42
N PHE A 264 -11.83 -3.52 13.74
CA PHE A 264 -10.83 -4.29 14.45
C PHE A 264 -11.12 -5.79 14.38
N LEU A 265 -12.38 -6.18 14.59
CA LEU A 265 -12.81 -7.58 14.43
C LEU A 265 -12.66 -8.03 12.98
N MET A 266 -13.09 -7.19 12.03
CA MET A 266 -12.90 -7.44 10.60
C MET A 266 -11.41 -7.59 10.25
N HIS A 267 -10.55 -6.71 10.75
CA HIS A 267 -9.11 -6.73 10.52
C HIS A 267 -8.49 -8.04 11.01
N THR A 268 -8.85 -8.47 12.22
CA THR A 268 -8.32 -9.70 12.84
C THR A 268 -8.67 -10.94 12.00
N ALA A 269 -9.93 -11.06 11.56
CA ALA A 269 -10.35 -12.15 10.68
C ALA A 269 -9.72 -12.04 9.28
N TYR A 270 -9.68 -10.82 8.72
CA TYR A 270 -9.11 -10.52 7.40
C TYR A 270 -7.63 -10.92 7.31
N VAL A 271 -6.80 -10.56 8.29
CA VAL A 271 -5.37 -10.90 8.30
C VAL A 271 -5.15 -12.41 8.30
N ALA A 272 -5.91 -13.15 9.12
CA ALA A 272 -5.82 -14.62 9.17
C ALA A 272 -6.24 -15.26 7.84
N LEU A 273 -7.40 -14.87 7.30
CA LEU A 273 -7.97 -15.46 6.09
C LEU A 273 -7.17 -15.08 4.82
N ILE A 274 -6.89 -13.80 4.62
CA ILE A 274 -6.18 -13.33 3.43
C ILE A 274 -4.69 -13.66 3.48
N GLY A 275 -4.09 -13.67 4.67
CA GLY A 275 -2.73 -14.19 4.85
C GLY A 275 -2.63 -15.64 4.38
N ALA A 276 -3.54 -16.51 4.82
CA ALA A 276 -3.58 -17.91 4.41
C ALA A 276 -3.89 -18.06 2.90
N ALA A 277 -4.88 -17.32 2.40
CA ALA A 277 -5.23 -17.32 0.98
C ALA A 277 -4.07 -16.86 0.10
N SER A 278 -3.25 -15.89 0.53
CA SER A 278 -2.11 -15.40 -0.24
C SER A 278 -0.96 -16.40 -0.32
N LEU A 279 -0.85 -17.33 0.63
CA LEU A 279 0.13 -18.43 0.58
C LEU A 279 -0.29 -19.52 -0.42
N VAL A 280 -1.60 -19.78 -0.52
CA VAL A 280 -2.18 -20.84 -1.37
C VAL A 280 -2.42 -20.35 -2.80
N PHE A 281 -3.01 -19.17 -2.95
CA PHE A 281 -3.42 -18.60 -4.24
C PHE A 281 -2.37 -17.62 -4.77
N ARG A 282 -1.34 -18.15 -5.43
CA ARG A 282 -0.34 -17.34 -6.16
C ARG A 282 -0.87 -16.74 -7.48
N ARG A 283 -2.07 -17.13 -7.92
CA ARG A 283 -2.71 -16.67 -9.17
C ARG A 283 -3.96 -15.85 -8.87
N TYR A 284 -4.09 -14.67 -9.47
CA TYR A 284 -5.25 -13.78 -9.31
C TYR A 284 -5.72 -13.19 -10.65
N ARG A 285 -6.96 -12.68 -10.70
CA ARG A 285 -7.50 -11.95 -11.86
C ARG A 285 -7.44 -10.44 -11.60
N TRP A 286 -6.98 -9.68 -12.59
CA TRP A 286 -6.90 -8.22 -12.50
C TRP A 286 -7.31 -7.57 -13.83
N LYS A 287 -8.31 -6.68 -13.80
CA LYS A 287 -8.83 -5.94 -14.97
C LYS A 287 -8.94 -6.83 -16.23
N GLY A 288 -9.56 -8.00 -16.09
CA GLY A 288 -9.79 -8.97 -17.17
C GLY A 288 -8.64 -9.95 -17.47
N ARG A 289 -7.43 -9.75 -16.91
CA ARG A 289 -6.26 -10.60 -17.16
C ARG A 289 -6.03 -11.61 -16.02
N ARG A 290 -5.57 -12.82 -16.34
CA ARG A 290 -5.00 -13.74 -15.32
C ARG A 290 -3.55 -13.35 -15.09
N VAL A 291 -3.17 -13.24 -13.83
CA VAL A 291 -1.80 -12.93 -13.40
C VAL A 291 -1.37 -14.01 -12.43
N GLY A 292 -0.27 -14.69 -12.72
CA GLY A 292 0.38 -15.66 -11.84
C GLY A 292 1.27 -16.63 -12.60
#